data_AF-A0A9Q2YUY7-F1
#
_entry.id   AF-A0A9Q2YUY7-F1
#
_cell.length_a   1.000
_cell.length_b   1.000
_cell.length_c   1.000
_cell.angle_alpha   90.00
_cell.angle_beta   90.00
_cell.angle_gamma   90.00
#
_symmetry.space_group_name_H-M   'P 1'
#
loop_
_entity.id
_entity.type
_entity.pdbx_description
1 polymer ?
#
loop_
_entity_poly.entity_id
_entity_poly.type
_entity_poly.pdbx_seq_one_letter_code
_entity_poly.pdbx_strand_id
1 'polypeptide(L)'
;MPEVSPTIIQKAIKVIKDKKQDLHILSLSVIRRAGSITPFKSDKISNAIKKAFLAQTKIQNNKNKDKEQKDSIHRMVEGLTNKVVAALTRRIADGDMIHIEDIQDQVELALMRDEHHKVARAYVLYREQRAASRYHTKKLKEQAGEKVSSMMVTKRDGSTEPVSLDKITNRISVLSTGLSIDPITVAQKAIPGLFNEITSTEIDSYLSETAASLTVEHPDYSYLAARIKANSLHKKTPGFIIATKNLFEDGLLKESYYKKVIENAEEIESIIDYDQDYHFDYFALTTLTRAYLLKYKNETIERPQDLWMRVAINVSCDEFDSNKVKKTYMALSNGQYTHATPTLFNSGLKMQQLSSCFLIGMEDDSIEGIFNTIKDCALISKTAGGIGMHAHNIRASGSRIKSTNGKSNGLIPFLKIFNETAKSVDQGGGKRKGSFAVYLEPWHADIEKFLELRKNTGAEEFRARDLFYALWIPDLFMKRVKNNEDWTLMSEHECPGLSDNYGDDFDNLYTKYEKKYPHLEKIKARSLMS
;
A
#
# COMPACT_ATOMS: atom_id res chain seq x y z
N MET A 1 78.10 -33.03 -28.99
CA MET A 1 77.26 -33.64 -27.93
C MET A 1 76.12 -32.65 -27.67
N PRO A 2 74.85 -33.05 -27.85
CA PRO A 2 73.75 -32.11 -27.99
C PRO A 2 73.22 -31.62 -26.64
N GLU A 3 72.82 -30.35 -26.63
CA GLU A 3 72.18 -29.64 -25.54
C GLU A 3 70.82 -30.25 -25.18
N VAL A 4 70.57 -30.49 -23.91
CA VAL A 4 69.24 -30.89 -23.41
C VAL A 4 68.52 -29.65 -22.90
N SER A 5 67.43 -29.30 -23.58
CA SER A 5 66.57 -28.15 -23.34
C SER A 5 65.99 -28.10 -21.90
N PRO A 6 65.82 -26.90 -21.29
CA PRO A 6 65.18 -26.70 -19.97
C PRO A 6 63.72 -27.21 -19.84
N THR A 7 63.12 -27.65 -20.94
CA THR A 7 61.73 -28.13 -21.01
C THR A 7 61.50 -29.51 -20.40
N ILE A 8 62.54 -30.33 -20.17
CA ILE A 8 62.38 -31.69 -19.63
C ILE A 8 62.32 -31.68 -18.09
N ILE A 9 63.09 -30.82 -17.42
CA ILE A 9 63.08 -30.68 -15.95
C ILE A 9 61.78 -30.01 -15.48
N GLN A 10 61.23 -29.05 -16.23
CA GLN A 10 59.92 -28.47 -15.93
C GLN A 10 58.76 -29.45 -16.19
N LYS A 11 58.87 -30.38 -17.16
CA LYS A 11 57.89 -31.46 -17.34
C LYS A 11 57.94 -32.49 -16.21
N ALA A 12 59.12 -32.83 -15.70
CA ALA A 12 59.25 -33.76 -14.56
C ALA A 12 58.71 -33.16 -13.24
N ILE A 13 58.88 -31.86 -13.00
CA ILE A 13 58.32 -31.17 -11.83
C ILE A 13 56.79 -31.01 -11.95
N LYS A 14 56.25 -30.89 -13.16
CA LYS A 14 54.79 -30.87 -13.39
C LYS A 14 54.15 -32.25 -13.15
N VAL A 15 54.80 -33.34 -13.57
CA VAL A 15 54.32 -34.72 -13.36
C VAL A 15 54.40 -35.17 -11.89
N ILE A 16 55.29 -34.59 -11.08
CA ILE A 16 55.40 -34.89 -9.64
C ILE A 16 54.48 -34.00 -8.77
N LYS A 17 54.11 -32.79 -9.23
CA LYS A 17 53.11 -31.94 -8.53
C LYS A 17 51.65 -32.36 -8.78
N ASP A 18 51.38 -33.10 -9.86
CA ASP A 18 50.04 -33.65 -10.16
C ASP A 18 49.75 -35.01 -9.45
N LYS A 19 50.59 -35.43 -8.49
CA LYS A 19 50.33 -36.59 -7.61
C LYS A 19 50.03 -36.20 -6.17
N LYS A 20 49.25 -35.15 -5.95
CA LYS A 20 48.45 -35.01 -4.72
C LYS A 20 47.13 -35.72 -4.98
N GLN A 21 46.95 -36.88 -4.34
CA GLN A 21 45.72 -37.67 -4.24
C GLN A 21 44.44 -36.89 -4.58
N ASP A 22 44.00 -36.96 -5.83
CA ASP A 22 42.61 -36.78 -6.18
C ASP A 22 41.86 -38.00 -5.61
N LEU A 23 41.32 -37.85 -4.40
CA LEU A 23 40.25 -38.75 -3.96
C LEU A 23 39.07 -38.56 -4.92
N HIS A 24 38.62 -39.64 -5.55
CA HIS A 24 37.46 -39.67 -6.44
C HIS A 24 36.19 -39.23 -5.68
N ILE A 25 35.87 -37.93 -5.66
CA ILE A 25 34.59 -37.40 -5.13
C ILE A 25 33.40 -37.78 -6.05
N LEU A 26 33.67 -38.28 -7.26
CA LEU A 26 32.69 -38.53 -8.32
C LEU A 26 31.78 -39.76 -8.11
N SER A 27 31.98 -40.58 -7.07
CA SER A 27 31.21 -41.82 -6.81
C SER A 27 30.19 -41.72 -5.67
N LEU A 28 30.16 -40.62 -4.90
CA LEU A 28 29.34 -40.50 -3.68
C LEU A 28 27.87 -40.19 -3.97
N SER A 29 26.97 -40.94 -3.32
CA SER A 29 25.52 -40.78 -3.43
C SER A 29 24.88 -40.38 -2.11
N VAL A 30 23.88 -39.48 -2.16
CA VAL A 30 23.16 -38.97 -1.00
C VAL A 30 21.74 -39.50 -0.99
N ILE A 31 21.36 -40.17 0.11
CA ILE A 31 19.99 -40.57 0.40
C ILE A 31 19.23 -39.35 0.93
N ARG A 32 18.25 -38.89 0.16
CA ARG A 32 17.35 -37.81 0.58
C ARG A 32 16.30 -38.36 1.53
N ARG A 33 15.74 -37.48 2.38
CA ARG A 33 14.65 -37.78 3.33
C ARG A 33 13.40 -38.43 2.71
N ALA A 34 13.22 -38.36 1.39
CA ALA A 34 12.12 -38.98 0.65
C ALA A 34 12.49 -40.38 0.07
N GLY A 35 13.66 -40.93 0.41
CA GLY A 35 14.17 -42.20 -0.11
C GLY A 35 14.85 -42.10 -1.49
N SER A 36 14.80 -40.95 -2.16
CA SER A 36 15.47 -40.75 -3.45
C SER A 36 16.97 -40.59 -3.30
N ILE A 37 17.73 -41.22 -4.20
CA ILE A 37 19.18 -41.19 -4.24
C ILE A 37 19.61 -40.13 -5.25
N THR A 38 20.50 -39.21 -4.85
CA THR A 38 21.07 -38.21 -5.77
C THR A 38 22.58 -38.07 -5.63
N PRO A 39 23.31 -37.71 -6.69
CA PRO A 39 24.75 -37.50 -6.62
C PRO A 39 25.13 -36.44 -5.58
N PHE A 40 26.21 -36.69 -4.84
CA PHE A 40 26.77 -35.72 -3.91
C PHE A 40 27.25 -34.46 -4.65
N LYS A 41 26.86 -33.28 -4.15
CA LYS A 41 27.26 -31.97 -4.70
C LYS A 41 27.70 -31.05 -3.57
N SER A 42 28.98 -30.71 -3.51
CA SER A 42 29.57 -29.79 -2.52
C SER A 42 28.91 -28.40 -2.57
N ASP A 43 28.48 -27.94 -3.74
CA ASP A 43 27.79 -26.66 -3.92
C ASP A 43 26.53 -26.53 -3.06
N LYS A 44 25.83 -27.63 -2.78
CA LYS A 44 24.63 -27.61 -1.94
C LYS A 44 24.96 -27.34 -0.47
N ILE A 45 26.12 -27.81 -0.01
CA ILE A 45 26.64 -27.56 1.34
C ILE A 45 27.07 -26.10 1.45
N SER A 46 27.87 -25.62 0.49
CA SER A 46 28.30 -24.21 0.42
C SER A 46 27.12 -23.24 0.44
N ASN A 47 26.09 -23.50 -0.36
CA ASN A 47 24.87 -22.67 -0.38
C ASN A 47 24.10 -22.70 0.95
N ALA A 48 24.08 -23.83 1.66
CA ALA A 48 23.41 -23.93 2.96
C ALA A 48 24.16 -23.14 4.04
N ILE A 49 25.49 -23.26 4.08
CA ILE A 49 26.36 -22.51 5.01
C ILE A 49 26.26 -21.01 4.70
N LYS A 50 26.34 -20.61 3.43
CA LYS A 50 26.19 -19.22 3.00
C LYS A 50 24.88 -18.59 3.48
N LYS A 51 23.76 -19.32 3.37
CA LYS A 51 22.45 -18.85 3.87
C LYS A 51 22.45 -18.66 5.38
N ALA A 52 23.12 -19.53 6.13
CA ALA A 52 23.24 -19.40 7.58
C ALA A 52 24.03 -18.14 7.98
N PHE A 53 25.15 -17.86 7.29
CA PHE A 53 25.93 -16.65 7.51
C PHE A 53 25.15 -15.38 7.18
N LEU A 54 24.44 -15.36 6.05
CA LEU A 54 23.60 -14.23 5.63
C LEU A 54 22.44 -13.95 6.59
N ALA A 55 21.85 -14.99 7.18
CA ALA A 55 20.78 -14.84 8.16
C ALA A 55 21.28 -14.15 9.45
N GLN A 56 22.55 -14.38 9.82
CA GLN A 56 23.14 -13.80 11.03
C GLN A 56 23.69 -12.38 10.82
N THR A 57 24.10 -12.03 9.60
CA THR A 57 24.82 -10.78 9.35
C THR A 57 23.95 -9.56 9.09
N LYS A 58 22.59 -9.64 9.16
CA LYS A 58 21.61 -8.53 8.98
C LYS A 58 22.30 -7.27 8.40
N ILE A 59 22.51 -7.27 7.09
CA ILE A 59 23.35 -6.30 6.38
C ILE A 59 22.91 -4.89 6.77
N GLN A 60 23.71 -4.21 7.59
CA GLN A 60 23.58 -2.78 7.83
C GLN A 60 24.13 -2.06 6.59
N ASN A 61 23.26 -1.31 5.92
CA ASN A 61 23.54 -0.53 4.71
C ASN A 61 24.82 0.32 4.81
N ASN A 62 25.95 -0.14 4.23
CA ASN A 62 27.08 0.74 3.92
C ASN A 62 27.96 0.18 2.77
N LYS A 63 27.73 0.72 1.55
CA LYS A 63 28.18 0.17 0.25
C LYS A 63 29.70 -0.07 0.08
N ASN A 64 30.57 0.57 0.86
CA ASN A 64 32.02 0.41 0.72
C ASN A 64 32.63 -0.65 1.67
N LYS A 65 31.95 -1.02 2.76
CA LYS A 65 32.33 -2.17 3.62
C LYS A 65 31.77 -3.51 3.12
N ASP A 66 30.77 -3.46 2.25
CA ASP A 66 30.03 -4.64 1.77
C ASP A 66 30.84 -5.55 0.85
N LYS A 67 31.84 -5.04 0.11
CA LYS A 67 32.62 -5.85 -0.84
C LYS A 67 33.68 -6.69 -0.12
N GLU A 68 34.42 -6.09 0.81
CA GLU A 68 35.42 -6.79 1.64
C GLU A 68 34.78 -7.82 2.60
N GLN A 69 33.62 -7.48 3.19
CA GLN A 69 32.87 -8.44 4.02
C GLN A 69 32.30 -9.61 3.21
N LYS A 70 31.81 -9.38 1.99
CA LYS A 70 31.32 -10.45 1.11
C LYS A 70 32.45 -11.39 0.69
N ASP A 71 33.62 -10.88 0.37
CA ASP A 71 34.79 -11.69 0.01
C ASP A 71 35.32 -12.49 1.21
N SER A 72 35.29 -11.91 2.41
CA SER A 72 35.64 -12.59 3.66
C SER A 72 34.67 -13.74 3.97
N ILE A 73 33.36 -13.51 3.85
CA ILE A 73 32.33 -14.54 4.03
C ILE A 73 32.47 -15.64 2.99
N HIS A 74 32.76 -15.29 1.72
CA HIS A 74 32.95 -16.29 0.66
C HIS A 74 34.10 -17.26 0.98
N ARG A 75 35.27 -16.73 1.37
CA ARG A 75 36.43 -17.56 1.75
C ARG A 75 36.14 -18.44 2.96
N MET A 76 35.39 -17.91 3.93
CA MET A 76 35.01 -18.63 5.15
C MET A 76 34.03 -19.77 4.85
N VAL A 77 33.00 -19.52 4.03
CA VAL A 77 32.05 -20.53 3.56
C VAL A 77 32.76 -21.65 2.78
N GLU A 78 33.69 -21.29 1.91
CA GLU A 78 34.48 -22.25 1.12
C GLU A 78 35.38 -23.11 2.02
N GLY A 79 36.08 -22.50 2.98
CA GLY A 79 36.89 -23.21 3.97
C GLY A 79 36.08 -24.20 4.80
N LEU A 80 34.91 -23.78 5.29
CA LEU A 80 33.98 -24.65 6.03
C LEU A 80 33.42 -25.77 5.15
N THR A 81 33.06 -25.48 3.91
CA THR A 81 32.58 -26.49 2.96
C THR A 81 33.63 -27.56 2.73
N ASN A 82 34.90 -27.17 2.54
CA ASN A 82 36.00 -28.11 2.36
C ASN A 82 36.24 -28.97 3.61
N LYS A 83 36.12 -28.39 4.81
CA LYS A 83 36.20 -29.15 6.07
C LYS A 83 35.07 -30.18 6.21
N VAL A 84 33.84 -29.81 5.86
CA VAL A 84 32.68 -30.73 5.87
C VAL A 84 32.86 -31.85 4.85
N VAL A 85 33.25 -31.51 3.62
CA VAL A 85 33.50 -32.50 2.56
C VAL A 85 34.62 -33.46 3.00
N ALA A 86 35.73 -32.94 3.54
CA ALA A 86 36.83 -33.75 4.04
C ALA A 86 36.42 -34.63 5.24
N ALA A 87 35.55 -34.16 6.13
CA ALA A 87 35.05 -34.94 7.26
C ALA A 87 34.14 -36.09 6.79
N LEU A 88 33.32 -35.85 5.77
CA LEU A 88 32.46 -36.86 5.16
C LEU A 88 33.30 -37.90 4.40
N THR A 89 34.29 -37.49 3.60
CA THR A 89 35.08 -38.42 2.77
C THR A 89 36.14 -39.19 3.56
N ARG A 90 36.59 -38.72 4.73
CA ARG A 90 37.65 -39.38 5.52
C ARG A 90 37.24 -40.74 6.12
N ARG A 91 35.94 -41.06 6.19
CA ARG A 91 35.42 -42.28 6.82
C ARG A 91 34.72 -43.23 5.84
N ILE A 92 34.76 -42.95 4.54
CA ILE A 92 33.88 -43.59 3.56
C ILE A 92 34.70 -44.31 2.48
N ALA A 93 34.28 -45.54 2.14
CA ALA A 93 34.81 -46.30 1.01
C ALA A 93 34.10 -45.91 -0.30
N ASP A 94 34.74 -46.17 -1.44
CA ASP A 94 34.13 -45.92 -2.76
C ASP A 94 32.79 -46.66 -2.91
N GLY A 95 31.69 -45.92 -3.01
CA GLY A 95 30.34 -46.45 -3.21
C GLY A 95 29.38 -46.36 -2.02
N ASP A 96 29.82 -45.90 -0.84
CA ASP A 96 28.89 -45.76 0.29
C ASP A 96 27.87 -44.62 0.09
N MET A 97 26.68 -44.82 0.64
CA MET A 97 25.59 -43.86 0.62
C MET A 97 25.53 -43.04 1.91
N ILE A 98 25.45 -41.72 1.79
CA ILE A 98 25.39 -40.81 2.94
C ILE A 98 23.95 -40.34 3.16
N HIS A 99 23.45 -40.38 4.39
CA HIS A 99 22.14 -39.81 4.68
C HIS A 99 22.21 -38.29 4.77
N ILE A 100 21.17 -37.59 4.29
CA ILE A 100 21.18 -36.12 4.30
C ILE A 100 21.24 -35.52 5.72
N GLU A 101 20.84 -36.26 6.75
CA GLU A 101 21.01 -35.83 8.16
C GLU A 101 22.48 -35.85 8.56
N ASP A 102 23.26 -36.85 8.15
CA ASP A 102 24.69 -36.95 8.45
C ASP A 102 25.45 -35.75 7.87
N ILE A 103 25.07 -35.30 6.67
CA ILE A 103 25.63 -34.09 6.05
C ILE A 103 25.30 -32.86 6.89
N GLN A 104 24.07 -32.75 7.41
CA GLN A 104 23.67 -31.61 8.24
C GLN A 104 24.37 -31.61 9.60
N ASP A 105 24.57 -32.77 10.21
CA ASP A 105 25.31 -32.93 11.46
C ASP A 105 26.78 -32.53 11.27
N GLN A 106 27.40 -32.90 10.14
CA GLN A 106 28.77 -32.46 9.83
C GLN A 106 28.87 -30.96 9.58
N VAL A 107 27.86 -30.34 8.97
CA VAL A 107 27.82 -28.87 8.81
C VAL A 107 27.73 -28.17 10.17
N GLU A 108 26.89 -28.67 11.06
CA GLU A 108 26.75 -28.15 12.43
C GLU A 108 28.06 -28.28 13.22
N LEU A 109 28.66 -29.48 13.20
CA LEU A 109 29.95 -29.74 13.84
C LEU A 109 31.07 -28.85 13.30
N ALA A 110 31.12 -28.62 11.99
CA ALA A 110 32.11 -27.73 11.38
C ALA A 110 31.93 -26.27 11.81
N LEU A 111 30.67 -25.79 11.86
CA LEU A 111 30.36 -24.44 12.33
C LEU A 111 30.68 -24.25 13.83
N MET A 112 30.47 -25.28 14.65
CA MET A 112 30.82 -25.23 16.07
C MET A 112 32.33 -25.26 16.32
N ARG A 113 33.09 -26.07 15.56
CA ARG A 113 34.56 -26.20 15.69
C ARG A 113 35.34 -24.97 15.26
N ASP A 114 34.82 -24.22 14.28
CA ASP A 114 35.42 -22.96 13.82
C ASP A 114 34.90 -21.75 14.62
N GLU A 115 34.35 -21.97 15.83
CA GLU A 115 33.89 -20.94 16.77
C GLU A 115 32.76 -20.03 16.24
N HIS A 116 32.06 -20.43 15.17
CA HIS A 116 30.92 -19.71 14.61
C HIS A 116 29.60 -20.01 15.35
N HIS A 117 29.62 -19.92 16.69
CA HIS A 117 28.52 -20.34 17.56
C HIS A 117 27.16 -19.67 17.24
N LYS A 118 27.17 -18.38 16.87
CA LYS A 118 25.93 -17.65 16.51
C LYS A 118 25.32 -18.18 15.21
N VAL A 119 26.15 -18.47 14.21
CA VAL A 119 25.72 -19.02 12.91
C VAL A 119 25.27 -20.47 13.06
N ALA A 120 25.99 -21.27 13.87
CA ALA A 120 25.61 -22.63 14.21
C ALA A 120 24.23 -22.68 14.87
N ARG A 121 23.98 -21.83 15.89
CA ARG A 121 22.67 -21.75 16.56
C ARG A 121 21.54 -21.38 15.60
N ALA A 122 21.76 -20.41 14.72
CA ALA A 122 20.78 -20.02 13.71
C ALA A 122 20.51 -21.16 12.68
N TYR A 123 21.55 -21.89 12.28
CA TYR A 123 21.43 -23.05 11.39
C TYR A 123 20.62 -24.18 12.02
N VAL A 124 20.86 -24.49 13.30
CA VAL A 124 20.13 -25.52 14.07
C VAL A 124 18.66 -25.15 14.23
N LEU A 125 18.36 -23.93 14.68
CA LEU A 125 16.98 -23.43 14.81
C LEU A 125 16.22 -23.52 13.47
N TYR A 126 16.86 -23.12 12.36
CA TYR A 126 16.27 -23.23 11.03
C TYR A 126 16.01 -24.69 10.61
N ARG A 127 16.94 -25.60 10.95
CA ARG A 127 16.82 -27.05 10.69
C ARG A 127 15.66 -27.65 11.48
N GLU A 128 15.53 -27.33 12.76
CA GLU A 128 14.46 -27.80 13.65
C GLU A 128 13.09 -27.26 13.20
N GLN A 129 12.98 -25.97 12.89
CA GLN A 129 11.74 -25.38 12.39
C GLN A 129 11.28 -26.07 11.11
N ARG A 130 12.22 -26.37 10.19
CA ARG A 130 11.92 -27.13 8.97
C ARG A 130 11.59 -28.60 9.26
N ALA A 131 12.15 -29.22 10.29
CA ALA A 131 11.80 -30.58 10.70
C ALA A 131 10.38 -30.65 11.28
N ALA A 132 10.02 -29.71 12.15
CA ALA A 132 8.65 -29.55 12.65
C ALA A 132 7.67 -29.32 11.51
N SER A 133 7.99 -28.43 10.56
CA SER A 133 7.12 -28.20 9.40
C SER A 133 6.90 -29.46 8.57
N ARG A 134 7.94 -30.28 8.37
CA ARG A 134 7.82 -31.55 7.65
C ARG A 134 6.96 -32.57 8.39
N TYR A 135 7.08 -32.67 9.72
CA TYR A 135 6.24 -33.55 10.52
C TYR A 135 4.76 -33.19 10.37
N HIS A 136 4.43 -31.90 10.48
CA HIS A 136 3.05 -31.45 10.29
C HIS A 136 2.57 -31.62 8.85
N THR A 137 3.38 -31.35 7.82
CA THR A 137 3.02 -31.63 6.42
C THR A 137 2.74 -33.12 6.19
N LYS A 138 3.51 -34.02 6.81
CA LYS A 138 3.27 -35.47 6.74
C LYS A 138 1.92 -35.84 7.36
N LYS A 139 1.62 -35.32 8.56
CA LYS A 139 0.31 -35.51 9.22
C LYS A 139 -0.86 -34.96 8.39
N LEU A 140 -0.64 -33.84 7.69
CA LEU A 140 -1.61 -33.22 6.79
C LEU A 140 -1.84 -34.08 5.52
N LYS A 141 -0.78 -34.69 4.97
CA LYS A 141 -0.90 -35.70 3.90
C LYS A 141 -1.65 -36.94 4.37
N GLU A 142 -1.47 -37.38 5.61
CA GLU A 142 -2.22 -38.51 6.16
C GLU A 142 -3.72 -38.19 6.34
N GLN A 143 -4.08 -36.94 6.64
CA GLN A 143 -5.48 -36.52 6.86
C GLN A 143 -6.22 -36.08 5.59
N ALA A 144 -5.55 -35.45 4.63
CA ALA A 144 -6.16 -34.85 3.45
C ALA A 144 -5.51 -35.29 2.12
N GLY A 145 -4.48 -36.13 2.16
CA GLY A 145 -3.66 -36.47 1.00
C GLY A 145 -4.42 -37.16 -0.13
N GLU A 146 -5.31 -38.11 0.16
CA GLU A 146 -6.06 -38.81 -0.89
C GLU A 146 -6.98 -37.88 -1.69
N LYS A 147 -7.66 -36.95 -1.00
CA LYS A 147 -8.53 -35.96 -1.64
C LYS A 147 -7.73 -34.94 -2.45
N VAL A 148 -6.58 -34.50 -1.96
CA VAL A 148 -5.78 -33.45 -2.62
C VAL A 148 -4.91 -34.03 -3.75
N SER A 149 -4.43 -35.26 -3.61
CA SER A 149 -3.62 -35.93 -4.65
C SER A 149 -4.40 -36.28 -5.90
N SER A 150 -5.74 -36.32 -5.85
CA SER A 150 -6.61 -36.48 -7.02
C SER A 150 -7.07 -35.16 -7.65
N MET A 151 -6.76 -34.01 -7.03
CA MET A 151 -7.13 -32.69 -7.55
C MET A 151 -6.12 -32.17 -8.56
N MET A 152 -6.63 -31.51 -9.59
CA MET A 152 -5.87 -30.74 -10.57
C MET A 152 -5.98 -29.25 -10.28
N VAL A 153 -4.87 -28.52 -10.47
CA VAL A 153 -4.80 -27.06 -10.41
C VAL A 153 -4.46 -26.49 -11.78
N THR A 154 -5.18 -25.45 -12.20
CA THR A 154 -4.89 -24.70 -13.42
C THR A 154 -3.93 -23.56 -13.13
N LYS A 155 -2.77 -23.56 -13.78
CA LYS A 155 -1.74 -22.52 -13.65
C LYS A 155 -2.13 -21.26 -14.41
N ARG A 156 -1.37 -20.19 -14.16
CA ARG A 156 -1.52 -18.89 -14.83
C ARG A 156 -1.25 -18.94 -16.34
N ASP A 157 -0.46 -19.91 -16.80
CA ASP A 157 -0.18 -20.16 -18.22
C ASP A 157 -1.24 -21.05 -18.90
N GLY A 158 -2.29 -21.46 -18.17
CA GLY A 158 -3.33 -22.36 -18.66
C GLY A 158 -3.00 -23.85 -18.55
N SER A 159 -1.77 -24.22 -18.18
CA SER A 159 -1.41 -25.63 -17.96
C SER A 159 -2.03 -26.19 -16.68
N THR A 160 -2.34 -27.48 -16.68
CA THR A 160 -2.87 -28.18 -15.50
C THR A 160 -1.79 -29.04 -14.85
N GLU A 161 -1.72 -29.05 -13.53
CA GLU A 161 -0.86 -29.96 -12.77
C GLU A 161 -1.58 -30.51 -11.53
N PRO A 162 -1.18 -31.67 -10.99
CA PRO A 162 -1.73 -32.13 -9.71
C PRO A 162 -1.43 -31.17 -8.56
N VAL A 163 -2.39 -30.97 -7.66
CA VAL A 163 -2.20 -30.12 -6.47
C VAL A 163 -1.08 -30.69 -5.60
N SER A 164 -0.08 -29.87 -5.31
CA SER A 164 1.06 -30.25 -4.46
C SER A 164 1.00 -29.57 -3.10
N LEU A 165 0.68 -30.36 -2.07
CA LEU A 165 0.71 -29.93 -0.67
C LEU A 165 2.09 -29.41 -0.24
N ASP A 166 3.16 -30.01 -0.77
CA ASP A 166 4.53 -29.58 -0.48
C ASP A 166 4.81 -28.19 -1.07
N LYS A 167 4.27 -27.87 -2.26
CA LYS A 167 4.41 -26.53 -2.85
C LYS A 167 3.67 -25.48 -2.01
N ILE A 168 2.44 -25.78 -1.57
CA ILE A 168 1.62 -24.88 -0.75
C ILE A 168 2.31 -24.61 0.59
N THR A 169 2.63 -25.67 1.35
CA THR A 169 3.24 -25.54 2.68
C THR A 169 4.61 -24.88 2.63
N ASN A 170 5.46 -25.20 1.65
CA ASN A 170 6.75 -24.54 1.49
C ASN A 170 6.60 -23.04 1.20
N ARG A 171 5.62 -22.65 0.38
CA ARG A 171 5.40 -21.24 0.05
C ARG A 171 4.98 -20.45 1.29
N ILE A 172 4.01 -20.93 2.06
CA ILE A 172 3.55 -20.27 3.28
C ILE A 172 4.68 -20.22 4.31
N SER A 173 5.48 -21.29 4.43
CA SER A 173 6.67 -21.32 5.28
C SER A 173 7.71 -20.27 4.88
N VAL A 174 7.95 -20.06 3.59
CA VAL A 174 8.88 -19.00 3.14
C VAL A 174 8.32 -17.61 3.45
N LEU A 175 7.03 -17.36 3.18
CA LEU A 175 6.41 -16.06 3.41
C LEU A 175 6.21 -15.71 4.90
N SER A 176 6.15 -16.72 5.77
CA SER A 176 6.10 -16.54 7.22
C SER A 176 7.46 -16.32 7.88
N THR A 177 8.56 -16.28 7.11
CA THR A 177 9.90 -16.04 7.67
C THR A 177 9.91 -14.73 8.48
N GLY A 178 10.37 -14.81 9.73
CA GLY A 178 10.44 -13.66 10.65
C GLY A 178 9.13 -13.31 11.35
N LEU A 179 8.06 -14.08 11.15
CA LEU A 179 6.80 -13.95 11.88
C LEU A 179 6.73 -14.97 13.03
N SER A 180 6.05 -14.61 14.12
CA SER A 180 5.93 -15.42 15.34
C SER A 180 4.67 -16.29 15.32
N ILE A 181 4.42 -16.97 14.20
CA ILE A 181 3.22 -17.81 13.98
C ILE A 181 3.59 -19.16 13.41
N ASP A 182 2.71 -20.15 13.59
CA ASP A 182 2.80 -21.39 12.84
C ASP A 182 2.12 -21.22 11.47
N PRO A 183 2.87 -21.21 10.35
CA PRO A 183 2.30 -21.12 9.00
C PRO A 183 1.44 -22.32 8.63
N ILE A 184 1.59 -23.44 9.33
CA ILE A 184 0.93 -24.69 8.96
C ILE A 184 -0.54 -24.67 9.35
N THR A 185 -0.90 -23.96 10.41
CA THR A 185 -2.30 -23.70 10.79
C THR A 185 -3.12 -23.16 9.63
N VAL A 186 -2.54 -22.25 8.84
CA VAL A 186 -3.19 -21.69 7.64
C VAL A 186 -3.43 -22.77 6.61
N ALA A 187 -2.41 -23.60 6.32
CA ALA A 187 -2.54 -24.69 5.37
C ALA A 187 -3.60 -25.71 5.83
N GLN A 188 -3.59 -26.08 7.11
CA GLN A 188 -4.55 -27.02 7.69
C GLN A 188 -6.00 -26.55 7.55
N LYS A 189 -6.26 -25.25 7.76
CA LYS A 189 -7.60 -24.67 7.63
C LYS A 189 -8.01 -24.44 6.17
N ALA A 190 -7.05 -24.13 5.28
CA ALA A 190 -7.34 -23.82 3.87
C ALA A 190 -7.44 -25.06 2.97
N ILE A 191 -6.65 -26.11 3.19
CA ILE A 191 -6.64 -27.27 2.29
C ILE A 191 -8.00 -27.99 2.17
N PRO A 192 -8.79 -28.17 3.25
CA PRO A 192 -10.10 -28.82 3.16
C PRO A 192 -11.09 -28.13 2.22
N GLY A 193 -10.97 -26.80 2.06
CA GLY A 193 -11.83 -25.98 1.21
C GLY A 193 -11.43 -25.93 -0.26
N LEU A 194 -10.32 -26.56 -0.66
CA LEU A 194 -9.92 -26.64 -2.06
C LEU A 194 -10.82 -27.62 -2.84
N PHE A 195 -11.05 -27.32 -4.12
CA PHE A 195 -11.86 -28.11 -5.05
C PHE A 195 -11.06 -28.45 -6.32
N ASN A 196 -11.53 -29.43 -7.10
CA ASN A 196 -10.87 -29.84 -8.35
C ASN A 196 -10.96 -28.75 -9.42
N GLU A 197 -9.93 -28.61 -10.25
CA GLU A 197 -9.82 -27.57 -11.30
C GLU A 197 -9.70 -26.13 -10.78
N ILE A 198 -9.43 -25.96 -9.48
CA ILE A 198 -9.13 -24.65 -8.89
C ILE A 198 -7.94 -24.00 -9.58
N THR A 199 -7.95 -22.68 -9.76
CA THR A 199 -6.81 -21.97 -10.32
C THR A 199 -5.74 -21.69 -9.26
N SER A 200 -4.48 -21.60 -9.69
CA SER A 200 -3.37 -21.20 -8.81
C SER A 200 -3.55 -19.80 -8.20
N THR A 201 -4.38 -18.94 -8.81
CA THR A 201 -4.74 -17.63 -8.25
C THR A 201 -5.75 -17.78 -7.12
N GLU A 202 -6.78 -18.61 -7.29
CA GLU A 202 -7.79 -18.84 -6.26
C GLU A 202 -7.19 -19.52 -5.03
N ILE A 203 -6.24 -20.44 -5.21
CA ILE A 203 -5.47 -21.00 -4.09
C ILE A 203 -4.79 -19.88 -3.29
N ASP A 204 -4.13 -18.93 -3.98
CA ASP A 204 -3.44 -17.82 -3.32
C ASP A 204 -4.43 -16.91 -2.57
N SER A 205 -5.58 -16.60 -3.16
CA SER A 205 -6.63 -15.81 -2.52
C SER A 205 -7.18 -16.54 -1.28
N TYR A 206 -7.49 -17.83 -1.40
CA TYR A 206 -8.06 -18.62 -0.31
C TYR A 206 -7.08 -18.77 0.87
N LEU A 207 -5.80 -19.00 0.59
CA LEU A 207 -4.75 -19.02 1.61
C LEU A 207 -4.62 -17.65 2.29
N SER A 208 -4.67 -16.57 1.51
CA SER A 208 -4.57 -15.22 2.03
C SER A 208 -5.77 -14.84 2.92
N GLU A 209 -7.00 -15.19 2.51
CA GLU A 209 -8.22 -14.94 3.28
C GLU A 209 -8.28 -15.80 4.55
N THR A 210 -7.85 -17.07 4.45
CA THR A 210 -7.73 -17.96 5.60
C THR A 210 -6.70 -17.42 6.60
N ALA A 211 -5.54 -16.94 6.14
CA ALA A 211 -4.59 -16.28 7.02
C ALA A 211 -5.19 -15.00 7.64
N ALA A 212 -5.90 -14.18 6.86
CA ALA A 212 -6.50 -12.95 7.38
C ALA A 212 -7.54 -13.22 8.48
N SER A 213 -8.33 -14.29 8.38
CA SER A 213 -9.31 -14.65 9.42
C SER A 213 -8.65 -15.07 10.74
N LEU A 214 -7.39 -15.53 10.72
CA LEU A 214 -6.61 -15.88 11.90
C LEU A 214 -5.95 -14.67 12.59
N THR A 215 -6.14 -13.45 12.06
CA THR A 215 -5.65 -12.22 12.69
C THR A 215 -6.18 -12.06 14.12
N VAL A 216 -7.38 -12.59 14.41
CA VAL A 216 -7.96 -12.60 15.77
C VAL A 216 -7.18 -13.49 16.75
N GLU A 217 -6.46 -14.51 16.25
CA GLU A 217 -5.62 -15.38 17.07
C GLU A 217 -4.23 -14.75 17.29
N HIS A 218 -3.63 -14.19 16.23
CA HIS A 218 -2.35 -13.47 16.32
C HIS A 218 -2.20 -12.44 15.19
N PRO A 219 -1.74 -11.20 15.46
CA PRO A 219 -1.64 -10.14 14.45
C PRO A 219 -0.73 -10.48 13.26
N ASP A 220 0.34 -11.26 13.47
CA ASP A 220 1.25 -11.68 12.38
C ASP A 220 0.56 -12.47 11.25
N TYR A 221 -0.60 -13.07 11.51
CA TYR A 221 -1.39 -13.70 10.46
C TYR A 221 -1.88 -12.69 9.41
N SER A 222 -2.12 -11.42 9.80
CA SER A 222 -2.42 -10.33 8.87
C SER A 222 -1.24 -10.04 7.93
N TYR A 223 -0.01 -10.01 8.46
CA TYR A 223 1.19 -9.85 7.62
C TYR A 223 1.42 -11.06 6.72
N LEU A 224 1.23 -12.29 7.20
CA LEU A 224 1.33 -13.48 6.35
C LEU A 224 0.30 -13.44 5.20
N ALA A 225 -0.95 -13.07 5.51
CA ALA A 225 -1.99 -12.89 4.51
C ALA A 225 -1.57 -11.85 3.45
N ALA A 226 -1.10 -10.68 3.89
CA ALA A 226 -0.60 -9.65 2.99
C ALA A 226 0.55 -10.16 2.12
N ARG A 227 1.52 -10.87 2.70
CA ARG A 227 2.68 -11.41 1.95
C ARG A 227 2.28 -12.44 0.90
N ILE A 228 1.28 -13.29 1.17
CA ILE A 228 0.72 -14.20 0.17
C ILE A 228 0.11 -13.42 -0.99
N LYS A 229 -0.69 -12.40 -0.68
CA LYS A 229 -1.36 -11.54 -1.66
C LYS A 229 -0.36 -10.72 -2.48
N ALA A 230 0.65 -10.12 -1.84
CA ALA A 230 1.74 -9.38 -2.49
C ALA A 230 2.52 -10.30 -3.44
N ASN A 231 2.86 -11.51 -3.01
CA ASN A 231 3.54 -12.49 -3.86
C ASN A 231 2.69 -12.88 -5.09
N SER A 232 1.36 -12.99 -4.93
CA SER A 232 0.46 -13.24 -6.06
C SER A 232 0.39 -12.04 -7.01
N LEU A 233 0.34 -10.82 -6.48
CA LEU A 233 0.34 -9.57 -7.25
C LEU A 233 1.64 -9.42 -8.06
N HIS A 234 2.80 -9.68 -7.46
CA HIS A 234 4.10 -9.62 -8.14
C HIS A 234 4.18 -10.57 -9.35
N LYS A 235 3.53 -11.74 -9.27
CA LYS A 235 3.47 -12.70 -10.40
C LYS A 235 2.56 -12.24 -11.55
N LYS A 236 1.67 -11.28 -11.31
CA LYS A 236 0.71 -10.77 -12.30
C LYS A 236 1.14 -9.44 -12.92
N THR A 237 2.15 -8.78 -12.33
CA THR A 237 2.52 -7.41 -12.68
C THR A 237 3.95 -7.38 -13.27
N PRO A 238 4.17 -6.66 -14.39
CA PRO A 238 5.40 -6.74 -15.16
C PRO A 238 6.55 -5.86 -14.63
N GLY A 239 6.34 -5.08 -13.56
CA GLY A 239 7.32 -4.12 -13.02
C GLY A 239 7.08 -2.69 -13.54
N PHE A 240 7.73 -1.70 -12.90
CA PHE A 240 7.39 -0.28 -13.03
C PHE A 240 7.46 0.27 -14.46
N ILE A 241 8.55 -0.01 -15.19
CA ILE A 241 8.77 0.56 -16.52
C ILE A 241 7.80 -0.01 -17.54
N ILE A 242 7.58 -1.34 -17.52
CA ILE A 242 6.63 -2.00 -18.42
C ILE A 242 5.19 -1.59 -18.08
N ALA A 243 4.84 -1.50 -16.80
CA ALA A 243 3.55 -1.00 -16.36
C ALA A 243 3.32 0.44 -16.86
N THR A 244 4.31 1.31 -16.70
CA THR A 244 4.27 2.71 -17.17
C THR A 244 4.06 2.80 -18.67
N LYS A 245 4.76 1.98 -19.46
CA LYS A 245 4.58 1.91 -20.92
C LYS A 245 3.16 1.49 -21.31
N ASN A 246 2.65 0.42 -20.71
CA ASN A 246 1.30 -0.07 -20.99
C ASN A 246 0.23 0.98 -20.63
N LEU A 247 0.38 1.68 -19.50
CA LEU A 247 -0.54 2.74 -19.07
C LEU A 247 -0.46 4.01 -19.95
N PHE A 248 0.71 4.31 -20.51
CA PHE A 248 0.85 5.40 -21.48
C PHE A 248 0.19 5.04 -22.83
N GLU A 249 0.39 3.82 -23.32
CA GLU A 249 -0.24 3.31 -24.54
C GLU A 249 -1.78 3.23 -24.40
N ASP A 250 -2.29 2.94 -23.20
CA ASP A 250 -3.72 3.02 -22.85
C ASP A 250 -4.26 4.47 -22.84
N GLY A 251 -3.37 5.45 -22.94
CA GLY A 251 -3.71 6.87 -22.96
C GLY A 251 -3.98 7.48 -21.58
N LEU A 252 -3.66 6.79 -20.49
CA LEU A 252 -3.93 7.24 -19.12
C LEU A 252 -2.89 8.26 -18.61
N LEU A 253 -1.62 8.06 -18.96
CA LEU A 253 -0.50 8.88 -18.49
C LEU A 253 -0.28 10.14 -19.31
N LYS A 254 0.23 11.19 -18.66
CA LYS A 254 0.68 12.43 -19.33
C LYS A 254 1.99 12.17 -20.07
N GLU A 255 2.11 12.69 -21.29
CA GLU A 255 3.30 12.47 -22.13
C GLU A 255 4.59 12.98 -21.50
N SER A 256 4.56 14.15 -20.85
CA SER A 256 5.73 14.71 -20.17
C SER A 256 6.19 13.84 -19.00
N TYR A 257 5.25 13.22 -18.28
CA TYR A 257 5.57 12.25 -17.22
C TYR A 257 6.17 10.97 -17.81
N TYR A 258 5.57 10.43 -18.87
CA TYR A 258 6.06 9.22 -19.53
C TYR A 258 7.50 9.38 -20.06
N LYS A 259 7.78 10.47 -20.78
CA LYS A 259 9.12 10.79 -21.29
C LYS A 259 10.16 10.84 -20.16
N LYS A 260 9.84 11.56 -19.08
CA LYS A 260 10.67 11.65 -17.87
C LYS A 260 11.01 10.27 -17.30
N VAL A 261 10.04 9.34 -17.25
CA VAL A 261 10.27 7.98 -16.75
C VAL A 261 11.19 7.17 -17.68
N ILE A 262 10.91 7.19 -18.99
CA ILE A 262 11.66 6.36 -19.95
C ILE A 262 13.10 6.84 -20.13
N GLU A 263 13.34 8.14 -20.13
CA GLU A 263 14.69 8.73 -20.23
C GLU A 263 15.58 8.38 -19.03
N ASN A 264 14.98 8.09 -17.87
CA ASN A 264 15.68 7.83 -16.61
C ASN A 264 15.38 6.41 -16.06
N ALA A 265 15.00 5.48 -16.93
CA ALA A 265 14.46 4.17 -16.53
C ALA A 265 15.41 3.37 -15.65
N GLU A 266 16.69 3.25 -16.03
CA GLU A 266 17.69 2.47 -15.28
C GLU A 266 17.90 3.01 -13.86
N GLU A 267 17.96 4.34 -13.72
CA GLU A 267 18.16 4.98 -12.42
C GLU A 267 16.94 4.81 -11.52
N ILE A 268 15.73 4.96 -12.08
CA ILE A 268 14.48 4.74 -11.35
C ILE A 268 14.38 3.28 -10.88
N GLU A 269 14.64 2.31 -11.75
CA GLU A 269 14.59 0.89 -11.38
C GLU A 269 15.59 0.55 -10.27
N SER A 270 16.75 1.20 -10.25
CA SER A 270 17.76 1.01 -9.19
C SER A 270 17.33 1.51 -7.80
N ILE A 271 16.32 2.38 -7.74
CA ILE A 271 15.80 2.96 -6.50
C ILE A 271 14.68 2.09 -5.91
N ILE A 272 13.87 1.45 -6.76
CA ILE A 272 12.69 0.69 -6.33
C ILE A 272 13.11 -0.56 -5.55
N ASP A 273 12.53 -0.72 -4.36
CA ASP A 273 12.70 -1.92 -3.52
C ASP A 273 11.35 -2.63 -3.34
N TYR A 274 11.09 -3.63 -4.18
CA TYR A 274 9.85 -4.42 -4.11
C TYR A 274 9.72 -5.28 -2.85
N ASP A 275 10.79 -5.50 -2.08
CA ASP A 275 10.67 -6.23 -0.82
C ASP A 275 9.88 -5.44 0.24
N GLN A 276 9.77 -4.11 0.07
CA GLN A 276 8.92 -3.26 0.90
C GLN A 276 7.43 -3.64 0.82
N ASP A 277 6.97 -4.26 -0.28
CA ASP A 277 5.57 -4.71 -0.40
C ASP A 277 5.20 -5.80 0.62
N TYR A 278 6.18 -6.53 1.16
CA TYR A 278 5.96 -7.59 2.16
C TYR A 278 5.84 -7.06 3.61
N HIS A 279 5.93 -5.73 3.80
CA HIS A 279 5.76 -5.08 5.11
C HIS A 279 4.34 -4.57 5.35
N PHE A 280 3.47 -4.55 4.34
CA PHE A 280 2.06 -4.21 4.53
C PHE A 280 1.32 -5.29 5.31
N ASP A 281 0.33 -4.88 6.08
CA ASP A 281 -0.69 -5.78 6.62
C ASP A 281 -1.77 -6.08 5.56
N TYR A 282 -2.66 -7.02 5.86
CA TYR A 282 -3.64 -7.49 4.88
C TYR A 282 -4.64 -6.40 4.46
N PHE A 283 -5.05 -5.56 5.42
CA PHE A 283 -6.02 -4.50 5.19
C PHE A 283 -5.45 -3.39 4.31
N ALA A 284 -4.23 -2.95 4.61
CA ALA A 284 -3.51 -1.93 3.85
C ALA A 284 -3.29 -2.38 2.40
N LEU A 285 -2.74 -3.59 2.19
CA LEU A 285 -2.49 -4.09 0.85
C LEU A 285 -3.79 -4.26 0.05
N THR A 286 -4.85 -4.78 0.69
CA THR A 286 -6.17 -4.92 0.06
C THR A 286 -6.76 -3.58 -0.34
N THR A 287 -6.61 -2.56 0.52
CA THR A 287 -7.07 -1.20 0.25
C THR A 287 -6.33 -0.61 -0.94
N LEU A 288 -5.00 -0.75 -1.00
CA LEU A 288 -4.19 -0.30 -2.12
C LEU A 288 -4.60 -0.98 -3.43
N THR A 289 -4.64 -2.32 -3.45
CA THR A 289 -5.01 -3.09 -4.66
C THR A 289 -6.43 -2.76 -5.15
N ARG A 290 -7.39 -2.57 -4.24
CA ARG A 290 -8.78 -2.31 -4.63
C ARG A 290 -8.97 -0.90 -5.22
N ALA A 291 -8.36 0.11 -4.61
CA ALA A 291 -8.72 1.50 -4.85
C ALA A 291 -7.61 2.36 -5.47
N TYR A 292 -6.33 2.07 -5.22
CA TYR A 292 -5.21 2.97 -5.53
C TYR A 292 -4.34 2.52 -6.71
N LEU A 293 -4.08 1.22 -6.83
CA LEU A 293 -3.22 0.70 -7.89
C LEU A 293 -3.91 0.82 -9.25
N LEU A 294 -3.20 1.36 -10.24
CA LEU A 294 -3.75 1.53 -11.58
C LEU A 294 -4.00 0.18 -12.25
N LYS A 295 -5.00 0.20 -13.13
CA LYS A 295 -5.44 -0.97 -13.90
C LYS A 295 -5.20 -0.75 -15.37
N TYR A 296 -4.91 -1.84 -16.07
CA TYR A 296 -4.81 -1.91 -17.52
C TYR A 296 -5.67 -3.08 -18.00
N LYS A 297 -6.57 -2.85 -18.96
CA LYS A 297 -7.55 -3.87 -19.42
C LYS A 297 -8.33 -4.53 -18.26
N ASN A 298 -8.78 -3.72 -17.30
CA ASN A 298 -9.48 -4.12 -16.06
C ASN A 298 -8.66 -4.95 -15.04
N GLU A 299 -7.39 -5.22 -15.30
CA GLU A 299 -6.51 -5.93 -14.37
C GLU A 299 -5.53 -4.97 -13.68
N THR A 300 -5.18 -5.24 -12.43
CA THR A 300 -4.20 -4.42 -11.70
C THR A 300 -2.82 -4.62 -12.29
N ILE A 301 -2.18 -3.54 -12.74
CA ILE A 301 -0.86 -3.57 -13.37
C ILE A 301 0.25 -3.00 -12.48
N GLU A 302 -0.11 -2.11 -11.54
CA GLU A 302 0.84 -1.54 -10.56
C GLU A 302 0.97 -2.42 -9.31
N ARG A 303 2.16 -2.32 -8.69
CA ARG A 303 2.45 -2.73 -7.32
C ARG A 303 2.44 -1.51 -6.37
N PRO A 304 2.37 -1.68 -5.04
CA PRO A 304 2.47 -0.56 -4.11
C PRO A 304 3.73 0.30 -4.31
N GLN A 305 4.90 -0.31 -4.56
CA GLN A 305 6.09 0.48 -4.87
C GLN A 305 5.99 1.28 -6.17
N ASP A 306 5.27 0.77 -7.17
CA ASP A 306 5.05 1.47 -8.43
C ASP A 306 4.20 2.74 -8.20
N LEU A 307 3.16 2.62 -7.36
CA LEU A 307 2.36 3.76 -6.91
C LEU A 307 3.25 4.81 -6.21
N TRP A 308 4.09 4.40 -5.26
CA TRP A 308 4.97 5.34 -4.55
C TRP A 308 5.98 6.02 -5.47
N MET A 309 6.57 5.27 -6.40
CA MET A 309 7.51 5.82 -7.38
C MET A 309 6.82 6.79 -8.33
N ARG A 310 5.63 6.44 -8.84
CA ARG A 310 4.83 7.33 -9.70
C ARG A 310 4.50 8.65 -9.01
N VAL A 311 4.09 8.58 -7.76
CA VAL A 311 3.82 9.78 -6.95
C VAL A 311 5.10 10.58 -6.74
N ALA A 312 6.19 9.95 -6.31
CA ALA A 312 7.47 10.60 -6.06
C ALA A 312 7.97 11.37 -7.28
N ILE A 313 8.02 10.73 -8.45
CA ILE A 313 8.45 11.35 -9.72
C ILE A 313 7.61 12.58 -10.09
N ASN A 314 6.31 12.55 -9.79
CA ASN A 314 5.41 13.63 -10.15
C ASN A 314 5.47 14.82 -9.18
N VAL A 315 5.69 14.58 -7.88
CA VAL A 315 5.60 15.64 -6.84
C VAL A 315 6.95 16.24 -6.47
N SER A 316 8.06 15.54 -6.69
CA SER A 316 9.35 15.97 -6.17
C SER A 316 10.05 17.04 -7.03
N CYS A 317 9.78 17.06 -8.33
CA CYS A 317 10.48 17.94 -9.28
C CYS A 317 9.84 17.99 -10.68
N ASP A 318 9.85 19.17 -11.31
CA ASP A 318 9.39 19.36 -12.69
C ASP A 318 10.33 18.71 -13.72
N GLU A 319 11.64 18.88 -13.54
CA GLU A 319 12.70 18.14 -14.24
C GLU A 319 13.19 16.97 -13.38
N PHE A 320 13.70 15.89 -13.96
CA PHE A 320 14.11 14.72 -13.16
C PHE A 320 15.35 15.02 -12.31
N ASP A 321 15.23 14.80 -10.99
CA ASP A 321 16.34 14.85 -10.03
C ASP A 321 16.28 13.60 -9.17
N SER A 322 17.20 12.67 -9.45
CA SER A 322 17.28 11.37 -8.79
C SER A 322 17.34 11.46 -7.26
N ASN A 323 18.06 12.43 -6.70
CA ASN A 323 18.19 12.57 -5.26
C ASN A 323 16.86 12.97 -4.61
N LYS A 324 16.12 13.90 -5.24
CA LYS A 324 14.80 14.33 -4.76
C LYS A 324 13.76 13.23 -4.90
N VAL A 325 13.74 12.54 -6.05
CA VAL A 325 12.83 11.40 -6.30
C VAL A 325 13.09 10.31 -5.28
N LYS A 326 14.35 9.90 -5.10
CA LYS A 326 14.75 8.87 -4.14
C LYS A 326 14.36 9.23 -2.70
N LYS A 327 14.62 10.46 -2.27
CA LYS A 327 14.25 10.93 -0.92
C LYS A 327 12.75 10.83 -0.70
N THR A 328 11.96 11.28 -1.69
CA THR A 328 10.50 11.27 -1.63
C THR A 328 9.95 9.84 -1.64
N TYR A 329 10.43 8.99 -2.56
CA TYR A 329 10.08 7.58 -2.65
C TYR A 329 10.37 6.85 -1.34
N MET A 330 11.57 6.99 -0.79
CA MET A 330 11.96 6.33 0.47
C MET A 330 11.10 6.78 1.65
N ALA A 331 10.73 8.06 1.71
CA ALA A 331 9.88 8.56 2.77
C ALA A 331 8.43 8.03 2.68
N LEU A 332 7.90 7.87 1.46
CA LEU A 332 6.61 7.23 1.21
C LEU A 332 6.65 5.71 1.48
N SER A 333 7.63 5.00 0.93
CA SER A 333 7.73 3.54 1.00
C SER A 333 8.02 3.04 2.41
N ASN A 334 8.81 3.78 3.20
CA ASN A 334 9.07 3.47 4.61
C ASN A 334 7.94 3.95 5.55
N GLY A 335 6.85 4.51 5.02
CA GLY A 335 5.70 4.95 5.82
C GLY A 335 5.99 6.15 6.73
N GLN A 336 6.98 6.99 6.40
CA GLN A 336 7.29 8.19 7.19
C GLN A 336 6.20 9.26 7.04
N TYR A 337 5.58 9.33 5.87
CA TYR A 337 4.38 10.12 5.60
C TYR A 337 3.61 9.50 4.44
N THR A 338 2.41 10.01 4.18
CA THR A 338 1.64 9.68 2.97
C THR A 338 1.00 10.94 2.41
N HIS A 339 0.83 10.99 1.08
CA HIS A 339 0.06 12.05 0.45
C HIS A 339 -1.45 11.77 0.57
N ALA A 340 -2.25 12.83 0.42
CA ALA A 340 -3.70 12.70 0.35
C ALA A 340 -4.13 11.83 -0.85
N THR A 341 -5.32 11.25 -0.74
CA THR A 341 -5.86 10.32 -1.75
C THR A 341 -5.81 10.84 -3.20
N PRO A 342 -6.17 12.10 -3.51
CA PRO A 342 -6.15 12.58 -4.90
C PRO A 342 -4.73 12.62 -5.48
N THR A 343 -3.74 12.98 -4.67
CA THR A 343 -2.34 12.92 -5.10
C THR A 343 -1.95 11.49 -5.48
N LEU A 344 -2.30 10.51 -4.64
CA LEU A 344 -2.00 9.10 -4.92
C LEU A 344 -2.70 8.57 -6.18
N PHE A 345 -3.97 8.95 -6.38
CA PHE A 345 -4.75 8.54 -7.56
C PHE A 345 -4.27 9.17 -8.86
N ASN A 346 -3.94 10.47 -8.83
CA ASN A 346 -3.88 11.28 -10.03
C ASN A 346 -2.45 11.68 -10.44
N SER A 347 -1.44 11.48 -9.60
CA SER A 347 -0.04 11.72 -9.96
C SER A 347 0.37 10.91 -11.20
N GLY A 348 0.97 11.58 -12.18
CA GLY A 348 1.42 10.99 -13.45
C GLY A 348 0.33 10.84 -14.53
N LEU A 349 -0.95 10.96 -14.16
CA LEU A 349 -2.06 10.83 -15.11
C LEU A 349 -2.22 12.10 -15.97
N LYS A 350 -3.04 12.02 -17.04
CA LYS A 350 -3.43 13.22 -17.83
C LYS A 350 -4.23 14.23 -17.01
N MET A 351 -5.15 13.73 -16.17
CA MET A 351 -5.92 14.56 -15.23
C MET A 351 -5.22 14.54 -13.86
N GLN A 352 -4.40 15.55 -13.58
CA GLN A 352 -3.64 15.65 -12.32
C GLN A 352 -4.33 16.52 -11.28
N GLN A 353 -5.57 16.18 -10.90
CA GLN A 353 -6.21 16.85 -9.76
C GLN A 353 -5.60 16.32 -8.45
N LEU A 354 -4.53 16.96 -7.98
CA LEU A 354 -3.78 16.48 -6.80
C LEU A 354 -4.39 16.93 -5.47
N SER A 355 -5.29 17.91 -5.51
CA SER A 355 -5.97 18.50 -4.34
C SER A 355 -7.43 18.08 -4.30
N SER A 356 -7.93 17.70 -3.12
CA SER A 356 -9.33 17.28 -2.92
C SER A 356 -10.22 18.37 -2.35
N CYS A 357 -9.71 19.36 -1.64
CA CYS A 357 -10.56 20.23 -0.82
C CYS A 357 -10.51 21.66 -1.33
N PHE A 358 -11.69 22.24 -1.55
CA PHE A 358 -11.84 23.59 -2.08
C PHE A 358 -12.76 24.40 -1.18
N LEU A 359 -12.50 25.71 -1.11
CA LEU A 359 -13.35 26.67 -0.45
C LEU A 359 -13.87 27.65 -1.51
N ILE A 360 -15.18 27.90 -1.52
CA ILE A 360 -15.81 28.81 -2.49
C ILE A 360 -16.85 29.68 -1.78
N GLY A 361 -16.84 30.98 -2.07
CA GLY A 361 -17.94 31.86 -1.69
C GLY A 361 -19.00 31.87 -2.76
N MET A 362 -20.26 32.10 -2.38
CA MET A 362 -21.25 32.48 -3.39
C MET A 362 -20.76 33.76 -4.08
N GLU A 363 -20.63 33.73 -5.41
CA GLU A 363 -19.97 34.81 -6.18
C GLU A 363 -20.64 36.17 -5.95
N ASP A 364 -21.96 36.22 -6.04
CA ASP A 364 -22.76 37.42 -5.77
C ASP A 364 -24.18 37.06 -5.29
N ASP A 365 -24.91 38.07 -4.80
CA ASP A 365 -26.34 37.97 -4.50
C ASP A 365 -27.18 38.22 -5.77
N SER A 366 -26.92 37.45 -6.82
CA SER A 366 -27.65 37.47 -8.09
C SER A 366 -27.90 36.06 -8.63
N ILE A 367 -28.83 35.93 -9.57
CA ILE A 367 -29.07 34.64 -10.23
C ILE A 367 -27.82 34.19 -11.01
N GLU A 368 -27.09 35.12 -11.61
CA GLU A 368 -25.91 34.79 -12.41
C GLU A 368 -24.80 34.21 -11.53
N GLY A 369 -24.40 34.89 -10.45
CA GLY A 369 -23.33 34.37 -9.59
C GLY A 369 -23.74 33.16 -8.77
N ILE A 370 -25.02 33.00 -8.39
CA ILE A 370 -25.50 31.73 -7.80
C ILE A 370 -25.29 30.57 -8.78
N PHE A 371 -25.70 30.72 -10.04
CA PHE A 371 -25.58 29.63 -11.03
C PHE A 371 -24.14 29.41 -11.50
N ASN A 372 -23.30 30.45 -11.54
CA ASN A 372 -21.86 30.31 -11.74
C ASN A 372 -21.22 29.51 -10.59
N THR A 373 -21.58 29.82 -9.35
CA THR A 373 -21.11 29.07 -8.17
C THR A 373 -21.55 27.60 -8.25
N ILE A 374 -22.78 27.32 -8.67
CA ILE A 374 -23.25 25.93 -8.91
C ILE A 374 -22.40 25.23 -9.98
N LYS A 375 -22.12 25.92 -11.10
CA LYS A 375 -21.28 25.40 -12.18
C LYS A 375 -19.87 25.08 -11.66
N ASP A 376 -19.27 25.97 -10.88
CA ASP A 376 -17.93 25.75 -10.32
C ASP A 376 -17.92 24.59 -9.33
N CYS A 377 -18.92 24.50 -8.45
CA CYS A 377 -19.11 23.34 -7.58
C CYS A 377 -19.23 22.02 -8.38
N ALA A 378 -19.97 22.03 -9.48
CA ALA A 378 -20.08 20.85 -10.35
C ALA A 378 -18.74 20.48 -11.01
N LEU A 379 -17.98 21.47 -11.51
CA LEU A 379 -16.67 21.25 -12.12
C LEU A 379 -15.63 20.72 -11.11
N ILE A 380 -15.64 21.25 -9.89
CA ILE A 380 -14.79 20.75 -8.79
C ILE A 380 -15.19 19.32 -8.43
N SER A 381 -16.50 19.05 -8.21
CA SER A 381 -17.02 17.74 -7.83
C SER A 381 -16.72 16.66 -8.88
N LYS A 382 -16.79 17.00 -10.17
CA LYS A 382 -16.42 16.12 -11.30
C LYS A 382 -15.03 15.49 -11.12
N THR A 383 -14.10 16.25 -10.54
CA THR A 383 -12.72 15.82 -10.29
C THR A 383 -12.49 15.20 -8.91
N ALA A 384 -13.57 14.79 -8.24
CA ALA A 384 -13.55 14.26 -6.88
C ALA A 384 -13.17 15.27 -5.78
N GLY A 385 -13.44 16.56 -6.02
CA GLY A 385 -13.27 17.60 -5.02
C GLY A 385 -14.42 17.61 -3.98
N GLY A 386 -14.08 17.72 -2.71
CA GLY A 386 -14.99 18.15 -1.64
C GLY A 386 -14.95 19.67 -1.53
N ILE A 387 -16.11 20.27 -1.23
CA ILE A 387 -16.29 21.73 -1.25
C ILE A 387 -16.79 22.19 0.12
N GLY A 388 -16.13 23.19 0.69
CA GLY A 388 -16.74 24.07 1.70
C GLY A 388 -17.22 25.34 1.01
N MET A 389 -18.47 25.73 1.23
CA MET A 389 -19.00 26.96 0.65
C MET A 389 -19.68 27.83 1.68
N HIS A 390 -19.46 29.15 1.64
CA HIS A 390 -20.27 30.07 2.42
C HIS A 390 -21.38 30.68 1.57
N ALA A 391 -22.54 30.91 2.19
CA ALA A 391 -23.71 31.49 1.52
C ALA A 391 -24.32 32.66 2.30
N HIS A 392 -23.53 33.27 3.20
CA HIS A 392 -23.94 34.38 4.08
C HIS A 392 -24.43 35.60 3.30
N ASN A 393 -23.87 35.81 2.11
CA ASN A 393 -24.12 36.96 1.26
C ASN A 393 -25.41 36.88 0.43
N ILE A 394 -26.09 35.72 0.41
CA ILE A 394 -27.36 35.59 -0.31
C ILE A 394 -28.48 36.20 0.51
N ARG A 395 -29.33 37.02 -0.12
CA ARG A 395 -30.46 37.65 0.57
C ARG A 395 -31.43 36.61 1.14
N ALA A 396 -31.90 36.86 2.36
CA ALA A 396 -32.87 36.01 3.03
C ALA A 396 -34.29 36.09 2.41
N SER A 397 -35.13 35.11 2.74
CA SER A 397 -36.53 35.05 2.35
C SER A 397 -37.29 36.32 2.73
N GLY A 398 -38.16 36.82 1.85
CA GLY A 398 -38.93 38.05 2.07
C GLY A 398 -38.23 39.35 1.68
N SER A 399 -36.90 39.33 1.47
CA SER A 399 -36.13 40.50 1.02
C SER A 399 -36.65 41.02 -0.33
N ARG A 400 -36.77 42.34 -0.48
CA ARG A 400 -37.30 42.96 -1.72
C ARG A 400 -36.33 42.83 -2.89
N ILE A 401 -36.84 42.45 -4.07
CA ILE A 401 -36.09 42.43 -5.33
C ILE A 401 -36.46 43.68 -6.14
N LYS A 402 -35.53 44.64 -6.26
CA LYS A 402 -35.81 45.95 -6.88
C LYS A 402 -36.20 45.84 -8.36
N SER A 403 -35.54 44.97 -9.13
CA SER A 403 -35.74 44.82 -10.57
C SER A 403 -37.08 44.22 -10.96
N THR A 404 -37.59 43.25 -10.19
CA THR A 404 -38.86 42.56 -10.46
C THR A 404 -40.01 43.07 -9.59
N ASN A 405 -39.73 43.98 -8.66
CA ASN A 405 -40.64 44.44 -7.62
C ASN A 405 -41.29 43.30 -6.78
N GLY A 406 -40.62 42.14 -6.73
CA GLY A 406 -41.04 40.95 -5.97
C GLY A 406 -40.32 40.78 -4.63
N LYS A 407 -40.49 39.62 -4.00
CA LYS A 407 -39.78 39.18 -2.80
C LYS A 407 -38.94 37.94 -3.09
N SER A 408 -37.78 37.83 -2.44
CA SER A 408 -36.92 36.65 -2.51
C SER A 408 -37.55 35.45 -1.82
N ASN A 409 -37.36 34.26 -2.39
CA ASN A 409 -37.69 32.99 -1.73
C ASN A 409 -36.63 32.58 -0.70
N GLY A 410 -35.50 33.29 -0.63
CA GLY A 410 -34.42 33.07 0.32
C GLY A 410 -33.41 32.02 -0.13
N LEU A 411 -32.56 31.60 0.80
CA LEU A 411 -31.42 30.72 0.54
C LEU A 411 -31.84 29.26 0.25
N ILE A 412 -32.90 28.78 0.91
CA ILE A 412 -33.29 27.37 0.96
C ILE A 412 -33.53 26.73 -0.43
N PRO A 413 -34.28 27.35 -1.37
CA PRO A 413 -34.49 26.77 -2.69
C PRO A 413 -33.19 26.62 -3.49
N PHE A 414 -32.25 27.55 -3.36
CA PHE A 414 -30.96 27.45 -4.03
C PHE A 414 -30.10 26.33 -3.45
N LEU A 415 -30.07 26.16 -2.14
CA LEU A 415 -29.38 25.03 -1.51
C LEU A 415 -29.95 23.68 -1.96
N LYS A 416 -31.25 23.60 -2.27
CA LYS A 416 -31.82 22.40 -2.88
C LYS A 416 -31.27 22.11 -4.28
N ILE A 417 -30.95 23.14 -5.07
CA ILE A 417 -30.28 22.95 -6.36
C ILE A 417 -28.85 22.42 -6.14
N PHE A 418 -28.09 23.01 -5.20
CA PHE A 418 -26.77 22.49 -4.82
C PHE A 418 -26.82 21.03 -4.34
N ASN A 419 -27.87 20.65 -3.61
CA ASN A 419 -28.10 19.27 -3.17
C ASN A 419 -28.23 18.31 -4.37
N GLU A 420 -29.06 18.65 -5.35
CA GLU A 420 -29.23 17.83 -6.54
C GLU A 420 -27.97 17.82 -7.42
N THR A 421 -27.21 18.91 -7.46
CA THR A 421 -25.89 18.93 -8.10
C THR A 421 -24.91 17.98 -7.41
N ALA A 422 -24.84 17.98 -6.07
CA ALA A 422 -23.96 17.08 -5.31
C ALA A 422 -24.27 15.60 -5.53
N LYS A 423 -25.56 15.27 -5.69
CA LYS A 423 -26.01 13.91 -6.05
C LYS A 423 -25.66 13.54 -7.49
N SER A 424 -25.88 14.46 -8.43
CA SER A 424 -25.77 14.19 -9.86
C SER A 424 -24.32 14.09 -10.32
N VAL A 425 -23.42 14.87 -9.71
CA VAL A 425 -22.00 14.89 -10.05
C VAL A 425 -21.21 14.17 -8.97
N ASP A 426 -21.30 12.84 -9.00
CA ASP A 426 -20.53 11.99 -8.11
C ASP A 426 -19.02 12.01 -8.44
N GLN A 427 -18.21 11.81 -7.42
CA GLN A 427 -16.76 12.01 -7.48
C GLN A 427 -16.11 10.86 -8.27
N GLY A 428 -15.65 11.16 -9.49
CA GLY A 428 -14.78 10.29 -10.29
C GLY A 428 -15.46 9.02 -10.84
N GLY A 429 -16.73 9.12 -11.25
CA GLY A 429 -17.49 8.01 -11.87
C GLY A 429 -17.99 6.99 -10.85
N GLY A 430 -18.62 7.46 -9.78
CA GLY A 430 -19.18 6.62 -8.72
C GLY A 430 -18.20 6.13 -7.65
N LYS A 431 -16.93 6.59 -7.66
CA LYS A 431 -15.95 6.18 -6.63
C LYS A 431 -16.28 6.73 -5.24
N ARG A 432 -16.84 7.95 -5.16
CA ARG A 432 -17.31 8.60 -3.91
C ARG A 432 -18.50 9.52 -4.20
N LYS A 433 -19.34 9.79 -3.19
CA LYS A 433 -20.42 10.79 -3.31
C LYS A 433 -19.85 12.20 -3.32
N GLY A 434 -20.46 13.12 -4.06
CA GLY A 434 -20.18 14.56 -3.94
C GLY A 434 -20.43 15.01 -2.50
N SER A 435 -19.61 15.93 -1.99
CA SER A 435 -19.69 16.38 -0.61
C SER A 435 -19.48 17.89 -0.53
N PHE A 436 -20.57 18.63 -0.29
CA PHE A 436 -20.56 20.07 -0.12
C PHE A 436 -20.95 20.41 1.32
N ALA A 437 -20.11 21.17 2.02
CA ALA A 437 -20.38 21.71 3.34
C ALA A 437 -20.74 23.19 3.21
N VAL A 438 -21.99 23.54 3.49
CA VAL A 438 -22.50 24.90 3.45
C VAL A 438 -22.34 25.55 4.81
N TYR A 439 -21.71 26.72 4.85
CA TYR A 439 -21.52 27.55 6.02
C TYR A 439 -22.55 28.68 6.02
N LEU A 440 -23.23 28.87 7.15
CA LEU A 440 -24.11 30.02 7.39
C LEU A 440 -23.79 30.72 8.72
N GLU A 441 -23.77 32.06 8.74
CA GLU A 441 -23.62 32.82 9.98
C GLU A 441 -24.96 32.89 10.72
N PRO A 442 -24.98 32.84 12.07
CA PRO A 442 -26.21 32.72 12.84
C PRO A 442 -27.06 34.00 12.84
N TRP A 443 -26.56 35.14 12.35
CA TRP A 443 -27.38 36.34 12.15
C TRP A 443 -28.23 36.26 10.89
N HIS A 444 -27.94 35.35 9.95
CA HIS A 444 -28.66 35.30 8.69
C HIS A 444 -30.15 34.99 8.90
N ALA A 445 -31.07 35.74 8.29
CA ALA A 445 -32.49 35.63 8.60
C ALA A 445 -33.18 34.33 8.16
N ASP A 446 -32.55 33.52 7.29
CA ASP A 446 -32.99 32.13 7.01
C ASP A 446 -32.34 31.07 7.95
N ILE A 447 -31.66 31.46 9.03
CA ILE A 447 -30.89 30.54 9.88
C ILE A 447 -31.72 29.38 10.46
N GLU A 448 -32.93 29.65 10.96
CA GLU A 448 -33.75 28.59 11.55
C GLU A 448 -34.13 27.54 10.50
N LYS A 449 -34.53 27.97 9.30
CA LYS A 449 -34.82 27.06 8.17
C LYS A 449 -33.58 26.29 7.75
N PHE A 450 -32.41 26.93 7.77
CA PHE A 450 -31.14 26.30 7.44
C PHE A 450 -30.81 25.15 8.41
N LEU A 451 -31.04 25.34 9.71
CA LEU A 451 -30.86 24.30 10.74
C LEU A 451 -31.78 23.09 10.53
N GLU A 452 -32.91 23.25 9.85
CA GLU A 452 -33.85 22.16 9.58
C GLU A 452 -33.54 21.33 8.33
N LEU A 453 -32.65 21.79 7.45
CA LEU A 453 -32.48 21.22 6.11
C LEU A 453 -32.10 19.74 6.08
N ARG A 454 -31.46 19.26 7.15
CA ARG A 454 -31.02 17.86 7.29
C ARG A 454 -31.97 16.99 8.12
N LYS A 455 -33.07 17.53 8.65
CA LYS A 455 -34.05 16.75 9.43
C LYS A 455 -34.65 15.63 8.56
N ASN A 456 -34.83 14.45 9.14
CA ASN A 456 -35.38 13.28 8.43
C ASN A 456 -36.85 13.48 8.06
N THR A 457 -37.63 14.15 8.91
CA THR A 457 -39.05 14.41 8.72
C THR A 457 -39.32 15.84 8.22
N GLY A 458 -40.52 16.06 7.68
CA GLY A 458 -40.99 17.35 7.15
C GLY A 458 -41.10 17.35 5.62
N ALA A 459 -41.51 18.49 5.07
CA ALA A 459 -41.80 18.63 3.65
C ALA A 459 -40.52 18.65 2.81
N GLU A 460 -40.48 17.86 1.74
CA GLU A 460 -39.27 17.57 0.96
C GLU A 460 -38.75 18.79 0.19
N GLU A 461 -39.63 19.72 -0.16
CA GLU A 461 -39.31 21.03 -0.73
C GLU A 461 -38.36 21.87 0.14
N PHE A 462 -38.32 21.61 1.46
CA PHE A 462 -37.46 22.31 2.42
C PHE A 462 -36.36 21.41 2.99
N ARG A 463 -35.92 20.41 2.22
CA ARG A 463 -34.87 19.46 2.64
C ARG A 463 -33.77 19.36 1.60
N ALA A 464 -32.55 19.26 2.09
CA ALA A 464 -31.32 19.12 1.30
C ALA A 464 -30.32 18.24 2.07
N ARG A 465 -30.67 16.96 2.23
CA ARG A 465 -30.01 16.04 3.18
C ARG A 465 -28.63 15.54 2.72
N ASP A 466 -28.29 15.72 1.45
CA ASP A 466 -27.02 15.30 0.86
C ASP A 466 -25.95 16.38 0.96
N LEU A 467 -26.34 17.59 1.41
CA LEU A 467 -25.41 18.62 1.84
C LEU A 467 -25.03 18.43 3.32
N PHE A 468 -23.84 18.94 3.64
CA PHE A 468 -23.37 19.12 5.00
C PHE A 468 -23.57 20.59 5.40
N TYR A 469 -23.76 20.83 6.69
CA TYR A 469 -24.07 22.16 7.21
C TYR A 469 -23.13 22.49 8.36
N ALA A 470 -22.67 23.73 8.39
CA ALA A 470 -21.83 24.27 9.42
C ALA A 470 -22.28 25.70 9.75
N LEU A 471 -22.09 26.09 11.01
CA LEU A 471 -22.29 27.46 11.45
C LEU A 471 -20.96 28.19 11.48
N TRP A 472 -20.95 29.41 10.97
CA TRP A 472 -19.83 30.34 11.10
C TRP A 472 -20.17 31.34 12.19
N ILE A 473 -19.74 31.07 13.43
CA ILE A 473 -20.29 31.75 14.60
C ILE A 473 -19.42 32.95 14.99
N PRO A 474 -19.93 34.20 14.93
CA PRO A 474 -19.20 35.35 15.46
C PRO A 474 -19.17 35.32 16.99
N ASP A 475 -18.08 35.79 17.58
CA ASP A 475 -17.90 35.82 19.04
C ASP A 475 -19.06 36.54 19.76
N LEU A 476 -19.61 37.59 19.16
CA LEU A 476 -20.75 38.33 19.71
C LEU A 476 -21.98 37.44 19.95
N PHE A 477 -22.26 36.49 19.06
CA PHE A 477 -23.36 35.55 19.26
C PHE A 477 -23.16 34.77 20.55
N MET A 478 -21.95 34.26 20.78
CA MET A 478 -21.62 33.51 22.01
C MET A 478 -21.65 34.40 23.26
N LYS A 479 -21.23 35.67 23.16
CA LYS A 479 -21.40 36.66 24.26
C LYS A 479 -22.89 36.83 24.61
N ARG A 480 -23.75 36.95 23.59
CA ARG A 480 -25.20 37.13 23.74
C ARG A 480 -25.89 35.89 24.32
N VAL A 481 -25.47 34.69 23.90
CA VAL A 481 -25.90 33.40 24.49
C VAL A 481 -25.58 33.37 25.98
N LYS A 482 -24.34 33.68 26.36
CA LYS A 482 -23.89 33.68 27.77
C LYS A 482 -24.75 34.62 28.62
N ASN A 483 -25.00 35.82 28.12
CA ASN A 483 -25.73 36.87 28.85
C ASN A 483 -27.26 36.76 28.75
N ASN A 484 -27.81 35.78 28.03
CA ASN A 484 -29.25 35.63 27.77
C ASN A 484 -29.88 36.84 27.04
N GLU A 485 -29.11 37.43 26.13
CA GLU A 485 -29.51 38.59 25.35
C GLU A 485 -30.27 38.20 24.07
N ASP A 486 -30.90 39.20 23.46
CA ASP A 486 -31.56 39.04 22.16
C ASP A 486 -30.53 39.04 21.03
N TRP A 487 -30.84 38.29 19.98
CA TRP A 487 -30.09 38.17 18.74
C TRP A 487 -30.99 38.61 17.58
N THR A 488 -30.54 39.61 16.83
CA THR A 488 -31.27 40.18 15.69
C THR A 488 -30.91 39.42 14.41
N LEU A 489 -31.92 38.97 13.68
CA LEU A 489 -31.78 38.32 12.40
C LEU A 489 -31.74 39.36 11.27
N MET A 490 -30.78 39.22 10.35
CA MET A 490 -30.46 40.18 9.30
C MET A 490 -30.27 39.50 7.94
N SER A 491 -30.43 40.28 6.87
CA SER A 491 -30.15 39.88 5.49
C SER A 491 -29.02 40.75 4.95
N GLU A 492 -28.02 40.17 4.30
CA GLU A 492 -26.85 40.92 3.78
C GLU A 492 -27.27 42.07 2.85
N HIS A 493 -28.36 41.90 2.10
CA HIS A 493 -28.90 42.95 1.23
C HIS A 493 -29.36 44.21 2.00
N GLU A 494 -29.87 44.07 3.22
CA GLU A 494 -30.33 45.19 4.06
C GLU A 494 -29.24 45.71 5.01
N CYS A 495 -28.35 44.80 5.41
CA CYS A 495 -27.24 45.02 6.34
C CYS A 495 -25.91 44.58 5.70
N PRO A 496 -25.44 45.25 4.63
CA PRO A 496 -24.29 44.82 3.86
C PRO A 496 -22.96 45.00 4.59
N GLY A 497 -22.01 44.13 4.29
CA GLY A 497 -20.68 44.08 4.86
C GLY A 497 -20.60 43.26 6.15
N LEU A 498 -21.68 42.61 6.62
CA LEU A 498 -21.61 41.79 7.82
C LEU A 498 -20.70 40.57 7.60
N SER A 499 -20.81 39.92 6.43
CA SER A 499 -19.96 38.77 6.09
C SER A 499 -18.48 39.12 5.86
N ASP A 500 -18.17 40.39 5.64
CA ASP A 500 -16.81 40.88 5.34
C ASP A 500 -16.09 41.42 6.59
N ASN A 501 -16.78 41.53 7.73
CA ASN A 501 -16.25 42.05 8.97
C ASN A 501 -16.21 40.96 10.05
N TYR A 502 -15.23 41.05 10.95
CA TYR A 502 -15.06 40.14 12.08
C TYR A 502 -14.54 40.90 13.31
N GLY A 503 -14.58 40.27 14.48
CA GLY A 503 -14.12 40.89 15.73
C GLY A 503 -14.89 42.18 16.06
N ASP A 504 -14.17 43.20 16.54
CA ASP A 504 -14.79 44.46 16.97
C ASP A 504 -15.49 45.22 15.83
N ASP A 505 -15.00 45.11 14.59
CA ASP A 505 -15.62 45.75 13.42
C ASP A 505 -17.00 45.13 13.12
N PHE A 506 -17.11 43.80 13.24
CA PHE A 506 -18.39 43.11 13.18
C PHE A 506 -19.31 43.56 14.31
N ASP A 507 -18.82 43.58 15.56
CA ASP A 507 -19.63 43.95 16.73
C ASP A 507 -20.20 45.38 16.57
N ASN A 508 -19.38 46.32 16.09
CA ASN A 508 -19.77 47.70 15.83
C ASN A 508 -20.79 47.82 14.68
N LEU A 509 -20.57 47.10 13.58
CA LEU A 509 -21.44 47.15 12.41
C LEU A 509 -22.80 46.50 12.70
N TYR A 510 -22.78 45.33 13.33
CA TYR A 510 -23.97 44.60 13.75
C TYR A 510 -24.84 45.44 14.69
N THR A 511 -24.26 45.99 15.77
CA THR A 511 -25.00 46.82 16.72
C THR A 511 -25.50 48.14 16.11
N LYS A 512 -24.79 48.70 15.12
CA LYS A 512 -25.26 49.84 14.32
C LYS A 512 -26.52 49.48 13.53
N TYR A 513 -26.57 48.31 12.90
CA TYR A 513 -27.77 47.85 12.19
C TYR A 513 -28.94 47.55 13.13
N GLU A 514 -28.69 46.95 14.30
CA GLU A 514 -29.72 46.75 15.33
C GLU A 514 -30.41 48.07 15.73
N LYS A 515 -29.63 49.16 15.83
CA LYS A 515 -30.16 50.51 16.13
C LYS A 515 -30.89 51.14 14.94
N LYS A 516 -30.36 50.96 13.73
CA LYS A 516 -30.93 51.54 12.50
C LYS A 516 -32.24 50.87 12.09
N TYR A 517 -32.37 49.56 12.32
CA TYR A 517 -33.51 48.76 11.90
C TYR A 517 -34.14 48.01 13.10
N PRO A 518 -34.81 48.74 14.02
CA PRO A 518 -35.37 48.15 15.23
C PRO A 518 -36.55 47.19 14.97
N HIS A 519 -37.06 47.15 13.74
CA HIS A 519 -38.17 46.30 13.31
C HIS A 519 -37.73 44.91 12.82
N LEU A 520 -36.42 44.67 12.69
CA LEU A 520 -35.90 43.36 12.33
C LEU A 520 -36.24 42.33 13.42
N GLU A 521 -36.39 41.09 12.99
CA GLU A 521 -36.77 39.99 13.87
C GLU A 521 -35.69 39.74 14.93
N LYS A 522 -36.13 39.51 16.17
CA LYS A 522 -35.26 39.24 17.31
C LYS A 522 -35.67 37.94 17.96
N ILE A 523 -34.70 37.09 18.22
CA ILE A 523 -34.87 35.83 18.93
C ILE A 523 -33.91 35.79 20.12
N LYS A 524 -34.23 34.99 21.13
CA LYS A 524 -33.27 34.80 22.23
C LYS A 524 -32.06 34.03 21.72
N ALA A 525 -30.85 34.55 21.96
CA ALA A 525 -29.61 33.90 21.50
C ALA A 525 -29.50 32.46 22.03
N ARG A 526 -29.89 32.22 23.29
CA ARG A 526 -29.97 30.87 23.88
C ARG A 526 -30.96 29.94 23.19
N SER A 527 -32.05 30.50 22.65
CA SER A 527 -33.06 29.71 21.94
C SER A 527 -32.58 29.30 20.56
N LEU A 528 -31.84 30.16 19.85
CA LEU A 528 -31.21 29.80 18.56
C LEU A 528 -30.07 28.79 18.73
N MET A 529 -29.33 28.90 19.84
CA MET A 529 -28.23 27.98 20.15
C MET A 529 -28.72 26.57 20.51
N SER A 530 -29.93 26.45 21.05
CA SER A 530 -30.58 25.18 21.40
C SER A 530 -31.19 24.52 20.18
#